data_AF-A0A348XD03-F1
#
_entry.id   AF-A0A348XD03-F1
#
_cell.length_a   1.000
_cell.length_b   1.000
_cell.length_c   1.000
_cell.angle_alpha   90.00
_cell.angle_beta   90.00
_cell.angle_gamma   90.00
#
_symmetry.space_group_name_H-M   'P 1'
#
loop_
_entity.id
_entity.type
_entity.pdbx_description
1 polymer ?
#
loop_
_entity_poly.entity_id
_entity_poly.type
_entity_poly.pdbx_seq_one_letter_code
_entity_poly.pdbx_strand_id
1 'polypeptide(L)'
;HAFGGLAYGANLGYIRDGLSLSAMAVQGGAQFRSNNTPVDGTNVPSQLNNYVLDGNYTIDFGEDDSLLFGASYQRGSAYCQDFPVTHFEACGEENPAWDVYGQLRLDRVLIHAEYAQTVNDWPGTFNPTIPEFAAHEVSSWNLGGKYTATMLERDVDLSVEFSRFVAGPAGAPWERQDQLVLGIATRVQPSVKLFAEYIHTAGYVPLNLISGNEKEEGVTHSVRDAESDIFVIGVQAAF
;
A
#
# COMPACT_ATOMS: atom_id res chain seq x y z
N HIS A 1 -2.64 -0.65 1.17
CA HIS A 1 -2.29 -0.96 -0.25
C HIS A 1 -0.90 -0.47 -0.68
N ALA A 2 -0.16 0.33 0.10
CA ALA A 2 1.01 1.03 -0.43
C ALA A 2 2.34 0.23 -0.42
N PHE A 3 2.46 -0.85 0.37
CA PHE A 3 3.76 -1.53 0.57
C PHE A 3 3.72 -3.07 0.55
N GLY A 4 2.58 -3.68 0.19
CA GLY A 4 2.45 -5.14 0.01
C GLY A 4 3.11 -5.62 -1.26
N GLY A 5 4.43 -5.79 -1.24
CA GLY A 5 5.22 -6.08 -2.42
C GLY A 5 5.41 -7.54 -2.76
N LEU A 6 5.25 -7.89 -4.04
CA LEU A 6 5.71 -9.17 -4.57
C LEU A 6 7.16 -9.03 -5.03
N ALA A 7 8.00 -9.99 -4.67
CA ALA A 7 9.40 -9.97 -5.10
C ALA A 7 10.00 -11.37 -5.18
N TYR A 8 11.05 -11.51 -5.98
CA TYR A 8 11.91 -12.68 -5.97
C TYR A 8 13.05 -12.48 -4.97
N GLY A 9 13.37 -13.53 -4.22
CA GLY A 9 14.39 -13.46 -3.20
C GLY A 9 14.47 -14.70 -2.33
N ALA A 10 15.25 -14.61 -1.26
CA ALA A 10 15.38 -15.64 -0.24
C ALA A 10 14.92 -15.07 1.10
N ASN A 11 13.97 -15.75 1.75
CA ASN A 11 13.38 -15.32 3.01
C ASN A 11 13.81 -16.23 4.16
N LEU A 12 14.10 -15.63 5.31
CA LEU A 12 14.33 -16.29 6.59
C LEU A 12 13.38 -15.72 7.62
N GLY A 13 12.78 -16.58 8.44
CA GLY A 13 11.83 -16.16 9.45
C GLY A 13 12.02 -16.88 10.78
N TYR A 14 11.59 -16.23 11.85
CA TYR A 14 11.53 -16.76 13.20
C TYR A 14 10.16 -16.46 13.80
N ILE A 15 9.47 -17.48 14.30
CA ILE A 15 8.17 -17.33 14.96
C ILE A 15 8.21 -18.07 16.28
N ARG A 16 7.97 -17.37 17.39
CA ARG A 16 7.87 -17.97 18.72
C ARG A 16 7.20 -17.04 19.73
N ASP A 17 6.33 -17.58 20.57
CA ASP A 17 5.76 -16.90 21.75
C ASP A 17 5.18 -15.51 21.44
N GLY A 18 4.41 -15.42 20.35
CA GLY A 18 3.80 -14.17 19.84
C GLY A 18 4.71 -13.32 18.95
N LEU A 19 6.03 -13.52 19.01
CA LEU A 19 7.00 -12.81 18.16
C LEU A 19 7.08 -13.46 16.78
N SER A 20 6.96 -12.65 15.74
CA SER A 20 7.29 -13.00 14.35
C SER A 20 8.33 -12.02 13.82
N LEU A 21 9.42 -12.54 13.28
CA LEU A 21 10.45 -11.79 12.58
C LEU A 21 10.66 -12.40 11.21
N SER A 22 10.81 -11.58 10.19
CA SER A 22 11.23 -12.03 8.87
C SER A 22 12.25 -11.08 8.24
N ALA A 23 13.14 -11.66 7.45
CA ALA A 23 14.15 -10.95 6.68
C ALA A 23 14.29 -11.61 5.31
N MET A 24 14.05 -10.83 4.26
CA MET A 24 14.15 -11.28 2.89
C MET A 24 15.26 -10.53 2.17
N ALA A 25 16.23 -11.25 1.62
CA ALA A 25 17.11 -10.71 0.59
C ALA A 25 16.33 -10.71 -0.73
N VAL A 26 16.21 -9.53 -1.35
CA VAL A 26 15.34 -9.30 -2.51
C VAL A 26 16.19 -8.97 -3.73
N GLN A 27 15.80 -9.53 -4.88
CA GLN A 27 16.40 -9.17 -6.15
C GLN A 27 16.01 -7.73 -6.50
N GLY A 28 17.01 -6.90 -6.76
CA GLY A 28 16.87 -5.50 -7.19
C GLY A 28 16.50 -5.35 -8.64
N GLY A 29 16.31 -4.10 -9.07
CA GLY A 29 15.67 -3.73 -10.32
C GLY A 29 14.16 -3.57 -10.15
N ALA A 30 13.44 -3.22 -11.22
CA ALA A 30 12.02 -2.94 -11.15
C ALA A 30 11.18 -4.22 -10.96
N GLN A 31 10.76 -4.50 -9.72
CA GLN A 31 9.99 -5.71 -9.38
C GLN A 31 8.52 -5.39 -9.05
N PHE A 32 7.61 -6.05 -9.77
CA PHE A 32 6.17 -6.18 -9.47
C PHE A 32 5.45 -4.95 -8.89
N ARG A 33 5.90 -3.72 -9.23
CA ARG A 33 5.38 -2.42 -8.77
C ARG A 33 5.60 -2.07 -7.30
N SER A 34 6.41 -2.81 -6.57
CA SER A 34 6.56 -2.60 -5.13
C SER A 34 7.99 -2.42 -4.64
N ASN A 35 8.95 -3.01 -5.35
CA ASN A 35 10.36 -2.97 -4.99
C ASN A 35 11.17 -2.48 -6.19
N ASN A 36 12.06 -1.52 -5.96
CA ASN A 36 13.00 -1.06 -6.96
C ASN A 36 14.31 -0.57 -6.31
N THR A 37 15.41 -1.07 -6.82
CA THR A 37 16.77 -0.61 -6.50
C THR A 37 17.57 -0.52 -7.79
N PRO A 38 18.55 0.40 -7.87
CA PRO A 38 19.41 0.52 -9.03
C PRO A 38 20.13 -0.80 -9.36
N VAL A 39 20.19 -1.15 -10.65
CA VAL A 39 20.96 -2.28 -11.17
C VAL A 39 21.70 -1.84 -12.42
N ASP A 40 22.88 -1.22 -12.21
CA ASP A 40 23.78 -0.76 -13.27
C ASP A 40 23.08 0.06 -14.38
N GLY A 41 22.14 0.93 -14.00
CA GLY A 41 21.37 1.77 -14.92
C GLY A 41 20.28 1.02 -15.71
N THR A 42 20.03 -0.25 -15.40
CA THR A 42 18.97 -1.05 -16.00
C THR A 42 17.79 -1.19 -15.05
N ASN A 43 16.61 -1.40 -15.62
CA ASN A 43 15.41 -1.79 -14.87
C ASN A 43 15.27 -3.31 -14.71
N VAL A 44 16.15 -4.10 -15.32
CA VAL A 44 16.05 -5.56 -15.39
C VAL A 44 16.42 -6.16 -14.04
N PRO A 45 15.50 -6.92 -13.39
CA PRO A 45 15.84 -7.52 -12.12
C PRO A 45 16.91 -8.60 -12.25
N SER A 46 18.11 -8.34 -11.72
CA SER A 46 19.27 -9.21 -11.97
C SER A 46 20.31 -9.30 -10.86
N GLN A 47 20.21 -8.49 -9.80
CA GLN A 47 21.14 -8.52 -8.66
C GLN A 47 20.40 -8.74 -7.34
N LEU A 48 20.98 -9.48 -6.39
CA LEU A 48 20.45 -9.58 -5.03
C LEU A 48 20.97 -8.40 -4.18
N ASN A 49 20.40 -7.22 -4.39
CA ASN A 49 20.88 -5.98 -3.77
C ASN A 49 19.78 -5.20 -3.01
N ASN A 50 18.58 -5.74 -2.86
CA ASN A 50 17.53 -5.16 -2.03
C ASN A 50 17.27 -6.06 -0.81
N TYR A 51 16.56 -5.55 0.20
CA TYR A 51 16.11 -6.36 1.33
C TYR A 51 14.87 -5.77 1.98
N VAL A 52 14.11 -6.66 2.63
CA VAL A 52 12.92 -6.35 3.42
C VAL A 52 13.07 -6.99 4.79
N LEU A 53 12.71 -6.24 5.83
CA LEU A 53 12.67 -6.69 7.23
C LEU A 53 11.26 -6.45 7.75
N ASP A 54 10.72 -7.40 8.50
CA ASP A 54 9.46 -7.25 9.21
C ASP A 54 9.60 -7.84 10.62
N GLY A 55 9.00 -7.16 11.59
CA GLY A 55 8.88 -7.65 12.94
C GLY A 55 7.54 -7.26 13.54
N ASN A 56 6.85 -8.24 14.12
CA ASN A 56 5.60 -8.01 14.82
C ASN A 56 5.48 -8.90 16.06
N TYR A 57 4.60 -8.47 16.97
CA TYR A 57 4.28 -9.19 18.18
C TYR A 57 2.76 -9.29 18.32
N THR A 58 2.27 -10.49 18.61
CA THR A 58 0.87 -10.77 18.91
C THR A 58 0.73 -11.05 20.41
N ILE A 59 -0.14 -10.30 21.07
CA ILE A 59 -0.56 -10.53 22.45
C ILE A 59 -1.94 -11.17 22.40
N ASP A 60 -2.05 -12.41 22.84
CA ASP A 60 -3.33 -13.06 23.09
C ASP A 60 -3.81 -12.74 24.52
N PHE A 61 -5.04 -12.25 24.65
CA PHE A 61 -5.62 -11.87 25.96
C PHE A 61 -7.05 -12.39 26.17
N GLY A 62 -7.52 -13.26 25.26
CA GLY A 62 -8.77 -14.01 25.36
C GLY A 62 -8.72 -15.23 24.44
N GLU A 63 -9.82 -15.99 24.38
CA GLU A 63 -9.92 -17.16 23.49
C GLU A 63 -9.93 -16.74 22.01
N ASP A 64 -10.61 -15.62 21.71
CA ASP A 64 -10.73 -15.04 20.37
C ASP A 64 -10.16 -13.61 20.26
N ASP A 65 -9.50 -13.15 21.32
CA ASP A 65 -9.07 -11.77 21.47
C ASP A 65 -7.54 -11.63 21.41
N SER A 66 -7.07 -10.82 20.46
CA SER A 66 -5.64 -10.60 20.27
C SER A 66 -5.33 -9.20 19.75
N LEU A 67 -4.11 -8.74 20.05
CA LEU A 67 -3.54 -7.50 19.54
C LEU A 67 -2.23 -7.82 18.87
N LEU A 68 -2.17 -7.60 17.57
CA LEU A 68 -0.94 -7.58 16.80
C LEU A 68 -0.48 -6.14 16.62
N PHE A 69 0.82 -5.91 16.78
CA PHE A 69 1.47 -4.68 16.33
C PHE A 69 2.84 -5.00 15.73
N GLY A 70 3.23 -4.26 14.72
CA GLY A 70 4.46 -4.51 13.99
C GLY A 70 4.99 -3.31 13.24
N ALA A 71 6.16 -3.50 12.66
CA ALA A 71 6.82 -2.55 11.80
C ALA A 71 7.65 -3.28 10.75
N SER A 72 7.66 -2.72 9.54
CA SER A 72 8.44 -3.22 8.43
C SER A 72 9.38 -2.14 7.90
N TYR A 73 10.41 -2.61 7.19
CA TYR A 73 11.33 -1.77 6.45
C TYR A 73 11.71 -2.44 5.13
N GLN A 74 11.79 -1.65 4.07
CA GLN A 74 12.35 -2.07 2.79
C GLN A 74 13.40 -1.07 2.31
N ARG A 75 14.53 -1.56 1.79
CA ARG A 75 15.61 -0.69 1.31
C ARG A 75 15.26 0.02 0.01
N GLY A 76 14.58 -0.64 -0.92
CA GLY A 76 14.22 -0.07 -2.21
C GLY A 76 12.74 -0.20 -2.50
N SER A 77 12.02 0.89 -2.33
CA SER A 77 10.59 1.00 -2.64
C SER A 77 10.33 1.26 -4.12
N ALA A 78 9.06 1.34 -4.50
CA ALA A 78 8.65 1.72 -5.84
C ALA A 78 8.81 3.23 -6.14
N TYR A 79 9.16 4.07 -5.16
CA TYR A 79 9.12 5.53 -5.23
C TYR A 79 10.51 6.15 -5.36
N CYS A 80 11.21 5.86 -6.47
CA CYS A 80 12.61 6.29 -6.66
C CYS A 80 12.93 6.90 -8.02
N GLN A 81 11.99 6.89 -8.97
CA GLN A 81 12.22 7.44 -10.30
C GLN A 81 12.23 8.97 -10.29
N ASP A 82 13.01 9.55 -11.20
CA ASP A 82 13.02 10.99 -11.47
C ASP A 82 11.82 11.43 -12.33
N PHE A 83 11.66 12.74 -12.49
CA PHE A 83 10.72 13.32 -13.44
C PHE A 83 11.23 13.14 -14.88
N PRO A 84 10.36 12.78 -15.83
CA PRO A 84 8.98 12.34 -15.63
C PRO A 84 8.89 10.89 -15.17
N VAL A 85 8.01 10.62 -14.20
CA VAL A 85 7.87 9.26 -13.65
C VAL A 85 7.32 8.31 -14.70
N THR A 86 8.10 7.27 -14.99
CA THR A 86 7.64 6.07 -15.69
C THR A 86 7.87 4.86 -14.80
N HIS A 87 6.79 4.21 -14.39
CA HIS A 87 6.84 2.99 -13.59
C HIS A 87 7.63 1.91 -14.30
N PHE A 88 8.38 1.17 -13.49
CA PHE A 88 9.29 0.12 -13.92
C PHE A 88 10.51 0.57 -14.71
N GLU A 89 10.79 1.87 -14.76
CA GLU A 89 12.11 2.33 -15.18
C GLU A 89 13.14 2.17 -14.05
N ALA A 90 14.40 2.23 -14.47
CA ALA A 90 15.53 2.21 -13.56
C ALA A 90 15.47 3.42 -12.62
N CYS A 91 15.93 3.23 -11.38
CA CYS A 91 16.16 4.33 -10.46
C CYS A 91 17.65 4.68 -10.42
N GLY A 92 17.95 5.97 -10.24
CA GLY A 92 19.33 6.41 -9.99
C GLY A 92 19.82 5.98 -8.61
N GLU A 93 18.99 6.18 -7.60
CA GLU A 93 19.23 5.78 -6.21
C GLU A 93 18.01 5.04 -5.66
N GLU A 94 18.20 4.16 -4.67
CA GLU A 94 17.07 3.57 -3.97
C GLU A 94 16.37 4.58 -3.05
N ASN A 95 15.06 4.40 -2.86
CA ASN A 95 14.33 5.13 -1.82
C ASN A 95 13.74 4.12 -0.82
N PRO A 96 14.29 4.02 0.39
CA PRO A 96 13.75 3.12 1.40
C PRO A 96 12.34 3.52 1.85
N ALA A 97 11.62 2.58 2.43
CA ALA A 97 10.33 2.86 3.07
C ALA A 97 10.16 2.00 4.33
N TRP A 98 9.33 2.49 5.24
CA TRP A 98 8.99 1.81 6.47
C TRP A 98 7.49 1.90 6.72
N ASP A 99 7.00 0.99 7.55
CA ASP A 99 5.63 1.03 8.05
C ASP A 99 5.56 0.70 9.54
N VAL A 100 4.44 1.08 10.15
CA VAL A 100 3.97 0.59 11.44
C VAL A 100 2.51 0.22 11.29
N TYR A 101 2.13 -0.90 11.86
CA TYR A 101 0.79 -1.43 11.70
C TYR A 101 0.31 -2.13 12.96
N GLY A 102 -1.00 -2.24 13.07
CA GLY A 102 -1.64 -2.93 14.18
C GLY A 102 -2.98 -3.53 13.78
N GLN A 103 -3.33 -4.61 14.46
CA GLN A 103 -4.59 -5.30 14.29
C GLN A 103 -5.12 -5.74 15.65
N LEU A 104 -6.34 -5.32 15.96
CA LEU A 104 -7.08 -5.73 17.15
C LEU A 104 -8.20 -6.66 16.72
N ARG A 105 -8.21 -7.86 17.28
CA ARG A 105 -9.29 -8.84 17.14
C ARG A 105 -10.00 -8.99 18.47
N LEU A 106 -11.33 -8.90 18.45
CA LEU A 106 -12.21 -9.07 19.60
C LEU A 106 -13.45 -9.87 19.17
N ASP A 107 -13.47 -11.19 19.38
CA ASP A 107 -14.56 -12.09 18.95
C ASP A 107 -15.06 -11.79 17.51
N ARG A 108 -16.16 -11.03 17.39
CA ARG A 108 -16.82 -10.63 16.12
C ARG A 108 -16.29 -9.36 15.49
N VAL A 109 -15.34 -8.66 16.12
CA VAL A 109 -14.80 -7.38 15.68
C VAL A 109 -13.34 -7.54 15.27
N LEU A 110 -12.99 -6.95 14.13
CA LEU A 110 -11.62 -6.75 13.68
C LEU A 110 -11.42 -5.26 13.44
N ILE A 111 -10.31 -4.71 13.91
CA ILE A 111 -9.86 -3.34 13.62
C ILE A 111 -8.42 -3.44 13.15
N HIS A 112 -8.07 -2.70 12.10
CA HIS A 112 -6.68 -2.58 11.66
C HIS A 112 -6.33 -1.14 11.32
N ALA A 113 -5.06 -0.80 11.49
CA ALA A 113 -4.51 0.47 11.08
C ALA A 113 -3.06 0.29 10.64
N GLU A 114 -2.63 1.13 9.71
CA GLU A 114 -1.27 1.15 9.19
C GLU A 114 -0.90 2.58 8.84
N TYR A 115 0.35 2.95 9.10
CA TYR A 115 1.01 4.13 8.55
C TYR A 115 2.30 3.69 7.90
N ALA A 116 2.59 4.23 6.72
CA ALA A 116 3.80 3.89 5.99
C ALA A 116 4.33 5.10 5.22
N GLN A 117 5.65 5.17 5.07
CA GLN A 117 6.33 6.33 4.48
C GLN A 117 7.66 5.94 3.83
N THR A 118 8.04 6.65 2.76
CA THR A 118 9.41 6.63 2.26
C THR A 118 10.37 7.34 3.22
N VAL A 119 11.66 7.00 3.16
CA VAL A 119 12.70 7.63 3.99
C VAL A 119 13.24 8.90 3.32
N ASN A 120 13.30 8.91 1.98
CA ASN A 120 13.73 10.06 1.21
C ASN A 120 12.56 10.61 0.40
N ASP A 121 12.69 11.87 -0.02
CA ASP A 121 11.80 12.48 -1.01
C ASP A 121 11.83 11.65 -2.30
N TRP A 122 10.68 11.44 -2.91
CA TRP A 122 10.61 10.81 -4.23
C TRP A 122 10.89 11.87 -5.31
N PRO A 123 12.02 11.81 -6.05
CA PRO A 123 12.41 12.88 -6.97
C PRO A 123 11.36 13.16 -8.05
N GLY A 124 10.66 12.14 -8.53
CA GLY A 124 9.61 12.24 -9.53
C GLY A 124 8.37 13.02 -9.11
N THR A 125 8.23 13.37 -7.83
CA THR A 125 7.17 14.26 -7.34
C THR A 125 7.47 15.74 -7.60
N PHE A 126 8.72 16.08 -7.92
CA PHE A 126 9.10 17.41 -8.39
C PHE A 126 8.89 17.52 -9.90
N ASN A 127 8.19 18.57 -10.35
CA ASN A 127 8.10 18.92 -11.77
C ASN A 127 8.88 20.22 -12.01
N PRO A 128 9.97 20.21 -12.80
CA PRO A 128 10.75 21.41 -13.12
C PRO A 128 9.95 22.55 -13.77
N THR A 129 8.82 22.23 -14.42
CA THR A 129 7.92 23.21 -15.05
C THR A 129 6.87 23.78 -14.09
N ILE A 130 6.75 23.23 -12.88
CA ILE A 130 5.92 23.72 -11.76
C ILE A 130 6.79 23.77 -10.48
N PRO A 131 7.86 24.59 -10.47
CA PRO A 131 8.93 24.50 -9.48
C PRO A 131 8.53 24.94 -8.07
N GLU A 132 7.34 25.51 -7.88
CA GLU A 132 6.80 25.86 -6.56
C GLU A 132 6.53 24.64 -5.66
N PHE A 133 6.39 23.45 -6.25
CA PHE A 133 6.17 22.19 -5.53
C PHE A 133 7.46 21.38 -5.50
N ALA A 134 8.13 21.34 -4.34
CA ALA A 134 9.33 20.53 -4.12
C ALA A 134 9.03 19.02 -4.21
N ALA A 135 10.09 18.23 -4.38
CA ALA A 135 10.02 16.79 -4.16
C ALA A 135 9.55 16.50 -2.73
N HIS A 136 8.89 15.35 -2.54
CA HIS A 136 8.20 15.05 -1.29
C HIS A 136 8.28 13.55 -0.96
N GLU A 137 8.37 13.23 0.33
CA GLU A 137 8.23 11.87 0.85
C GLU A 137 6.83 11.31 0.55
N VAL A 138 6.75 10.08 0.10
CA VAL A 138 5.46 9.44 -0.15
C VAL A 138 5.00 8.78 1.14
N SER A 139 3.76 9.04 1.55
CA SER A 139 3.16 8.38 2.72
C SER A 139 1.78 7.81 2.40
N SER A 140 1.36 6.86 3.22
CA SER A 140 -0.01 6.39 3.22
C SER A 140 -0.42 5.95 4.61
N TRP A 141 -1.71 6.03 4.89
CA TRP A 141 -2.27 5.41 6.08
C TRP A 141 -3.67 4.87 5.83
N ASN A 142 -4.07 3.92 6.67
CA ASN A 142 -5.42 3.39 6.68
C ASN A 142 -5.92 3.13 8.11
N LEU A 143 -7.24 3.11 8.23
CA LEU A 143 -7.97 2.64 9.39
C LEU A 143 -9.20 1.90 8.89
N GLY A 144 -9.31 0.63 9.26
CA GLY A 144 -10.42 -0.22 8.87
C GLY A 144 -10.98 -1.01 10.03
N GLY A 145 -12.23 -1.43 9.86
CA GLY A 145 -12.93 -2.27 10.82
C GLY A 145 -13.91 -3.20 10.13
N LYS A 146 -14.12 -4.36 10.73
CA LYS A 146 -15.09 -5.36 10.32
C LYS A 146 -15.85 -5.86 11.54
N TYR A 147 -17.16 -6.02 11.39
CA TYR A 147 -18.02 -6.68 12.36
C TYR A 147 -18.75 -7.87 11.72
N THR A 148 -18.68 -9.04 12.34
CA THR A 148 -19.38 -10.25 11.90
C THR A 148 -20.71 -10.37 12.63
N ALA A 149 -21.78 -9.93 11.98
CA ALA A 149 -23.15 -10.06 12.46
C ALA A 149 -23.74 -11.42 12.08
N THR A 150 -24.67 -11.93 12.88
CA THR A 150 -25.49 -13.08 12.46
C THR A 150 -26.82 -12.58 11.90
N MET A 151 -27.08 -12.84 10.62
CA MET A 151 -28.32 -12.47 9.92
C MET A 151 -28.83 -13.69 9.15
N LEU A 152 -30.14 -13.99 9.27
CA LEU A 152 -30.75 -15.13 8.59
C LEU A 152 -29.99 -16.45 8.81
N GLU A 153 -29.59 -16.70 10.06
CA GLU A 153 -28.82 -17.89 10.49
C GLU A 153 -27.45 -18.04 9.80
N ARG A 154 -26.90 -16.94 9.27
CA ARG A 154 -25.58 -16.91 8.63
C ARG A 154 -24.75 -15.77 9.19
N ASP A 155 -23.44 -15.98 9.21
CA ASP A 155 -22.51 -14.89 9.48
C ASP A 155 -22.38 -13.98 8.24
N VAL A 156 -22.51 -12.69 8.51
CA VAL A 156 -22.43 -11.59 7.55
C VAL A 156 -21.39 -10.61 8.08
N ASP A 157 -20.31 -10.47 7.33
CA ASP A 157 -19.27 -9.48 7.58
C ASP A 157 -19.74 -8.13 7.04
N LEU A 158 -19.72 -7.11 7.90
CA LEU A 158 -19.90 -5.70 7.56
C LEU A 158 -18.56 -5.00 7.78
N SER A 159 -18.08 -4.24 6.79
CA SER A 159 -16.78 -3.57 6.90
C SER A 159 -16.81 -2.12 6.45
N VAL A 160 -15.93 -1.33 7.04
CA VAL A 160 -15.60 0.04 6.63
C VAL A 160 -14.09 0.21 6.66
N GLU A 161 -13.52 0.83 5.64
CA GLU A 161 -12.11 1.20 5.61
C GLU A 161 -11.96 2.59 5.00
N PHE A 162 -11.15 3.43 5.65
CA PHE A 162 -10.65 4.66 5.05
C PHE A 162 -9.14 4.55 4.86
N SER A 163 -8.66 5.06 3.73
CA SER A 163 -7.23 5.21 3.47
C SER A 163 -6.91 6.53 2.78
N ARG A 164 -5.71 7.03 3.00
CA ARG A 164 -5.15 8.20 2.34
C ARG A 164 -3.75 7.89 1.85
N PHE A 165 -3.48 8.24 0.60
CA PHE A 165 -2.17 8.28 -0.02
C PHE A 165 -1.76 9.75 -0.19
N VAL A 166 -0.56 10.13 0.22
CA VAL A 166 0.00 11.47 0.06
C VAL A 166 1.28 11.36 -0.72
N ALA A 167 1.34 11.99 -1.89
CA ALA A 167 2.45 11.87 -2.81
C ALA A 167 3.12 13.19 -3.18
N GLY A 168 2.58 14.32 -2.73
CA GLY A 168 3.12 15.63 -3.05
C GLY A 168 2.88 16.66 -1.96
N PRO A 169 3.56 17.81 -2.06
CA PRO A 169 3.39 18.90 -1.11
C PRO A 169 1.98 19.47 -1.16
N ALA A 170 1.57 20.13 -0.07
CA ALA A 170 0.26 20.75 0.04
C ALA A 170 0.00 21.73 -1.11
N GLY A 171 -1.17 21.62 -1.73
CA GLY A 171 -1.57 22.45 -2.87
C GLY A 171 -1.26 21.85 -4.24
N ALA A 172 -0.35 20.86 -4.33
CA ALA A 172 -0.03 20.21 -5.60
C ALA A 172 -1.24 19.43 -6.14
N PRO A 173 -1.44 19.35 -7.47
CA PRO A 173 -2.49 18.51 -8.04
C PRO A 173 -2.36 17.01 -7.69
N TRP A 174 -1.14 16.54 -7.40
CA TRP A 174 -0.82 15.17 -6.95
C TRP A 174 -0.65 15.03 -5.43
N GLU A 175 -1.12 16.00 -4.65
CA GLU A 175 -0.95 16.01 -3.19
C GLU A 175 -1.44 14.70 -2.56
N ARG A 176 -2.69 14.30 -2.84
CA ARG A 176 -3.32 13.17 -2.15
C ARG A 176 -4.40 12.46 -2.97
N GLN A 177 -4.64 11.20 -2.57
CA GLN A 177 -5.81 10.41 -2.95
C GLN A 177 -6.38 9.73 -1.70
N ASP A 178 -7.67 9.93 -1.46
CA ASP A 178 -8.45 9.30 -0.40
C ASP A 178 -9.32 8.19 -0.96
N GLN A 179 -9.58 7.16 -0.15
CA GLN A 179 -10.50 6.08 -0.48
C GLN A 179 -11.30 5.66 0.76
N LEU A 180 -12.62 5.64 0.62
CA LEU A 180 -13.56 5.05 1.57
C LEU A 180 -14.17 3.80 0.93
N VAL A 181 -14.11 2.66 1.63
CA VAL A 181 -14.71 1.39 1.21
C VAL A 181 -15.73 0.97 2.26
N LEU A 182 -16.96 0.69 1.80
CA LEU A 182 -18.00 0.04 2.59
C LEU A 182 -18.26 -1.35 2.01
N GLY A 183 -18.17 -2.38 2.83
CA GLY A 183 -18.26 -3.77 2.38
C GLY A 183 -19.32 -4.57 3.12
N ILE A 184 -19.92 -5.52 2.41
CA ILE A 184 -20.72 -6.59 2.98
C ILE A 184 -20.31 -7.92 2.34
N ALA A 185 -20.15 -8.96 3.14
CA ALA A 185 -19.85 -10.28 2.63
C ALA A 185 -20.45 -11.40 3.47
N THR A 186 -20.71 -12.54 2.85
CA THR A 186 -21.13 -13.75 3.55
C THR A 186 -20.62 -14.99 2.83
N ARG A 187 -20.29 -16.03 3.59
CA ARG A 187 -20.02 -17.36 3.04
C ARG A 187 -21.31 -18.15 2.97
N VAL A 188 -21.75 -18.45 1.75
CA VAL A 188 -22.94 -19.30 1.51
C VAL A 188 -22.58 -20.78 1.53
N GLN A 189 -21.32 -21.10 1.28
CA GLN A 189 -20.68 -22.41 1.47
C GLN A 189 -19.23 -22.18 1.93
N PRO A 190 -18.54 -23.18 2.51
CA PRO A 190 -17.12 -23.05 2.84
C PRO A 190 -16.25 -22.58 1.66
N SER A 191 -16.58 -23.06 0.45
CA SER A 191 -15.89 -22.75 -0.81
C SER A 191 -16.42 -21.52 -1.56
N VAL A 192 -17.53 -20.90 -1.13
CA VAL A 192 -18.20 -19.83 -1.87
C VAL A 192 -18.51 -18.64 -0.96
N LYS A 193 -17.91 -17.49 -1.28
CA LYS A 193 -18.17 -16.19 -0.64
C LYS A 193 -18.85 -15.26 -1.63
N LEU A 194 -19.95 -14.65 -1.21
CA LEU A 194 -20.59 -13.54 -1.91
C LEU A 194 -20.18 -12.23 -1.24
N PHE A 195 -19.96 -11.19 -2.02
CA PHE A 195 -19.63 -9.87 -1.48
C PHE A 195 -20.15 -8.73 -2.36
N ALA A 196 -20.35 -7.58 -1.73
CA ALA A 196 -20.58 -6.31 -2.41
C ALA A 196 -19.80 -5.20 -1.69
N GLU A 197 -19.30 -4.25 -2.46
CA GLU A 197 -18.53 -3.11 -1.98
C GLU A 197 -19.01 -1.84 -2.66
N TYR A 198 -19.08 -0.77 -1.89
CA TYR A 198 -19.14 0.60 -2.38
C TYR A 198 -17.79 1.26 -2.09
N ILE A 199 -17.21 1.89 -3.11
CA ILE A 199 -15.92 2.55 -3.04
C ILE A 199 -16.11 3.99 -3.48
N HIS A 200 -15.73 4.92 -2.63
CA HIS A 200 -15.63 6.33 -2.94
C HIS A 200 -14.17 6.75 -2.93
N THR A 201 -13.68 7.36 -4.02
CA THR A 201 -12.32 7.91 -4.09
C THR A 201 -12.37 9.40 -4.32
N ALA A 202 -11.51 10.15 -3.62
CA ALA A 202 -11.34 11.59 -3.81
C ALA A 202 -9.86 11.92 -4.06
N GLY A 203 -9.59 12.66 -5.12
CA GLY A 203 -8.25 12.82 -5.70
C GLY A 203 -7.92 11.72 -6.71
N TYR A 204 -7.15 12.09 -7.73
CA TYR A 204 -6.60 11.17 -8.71
C TYR A 204 -5.10 11.39 -8.80
N VAL A 205 -4.33 10.40 -8.34
CA VAL A 205 -2.87 10.46 -8.27
C VAL A 205 -2.29 9.23 -9.00
N PRO A 206 -2.24 9.24 -10.34
CA PRO A 206 -1.63 8.16 -11.09
C PRO A 206 -0.13 8.13 -10.78
N LEU A 207 0.40 6.94 -10.54
CA LEU A 207 1.83 6.85 -10.26
C LEU A 207 2.70 7.19 -11.49
N ASN A 208 2.24 6.83 -12.69
CA ASN A 208 2.87 7.29 -13.93
C ASN A 208 2.55 8.75 -14.19
N LEU A 209 3.57 9.54 -14.53
CA LEU A 209 3.42 10.96 -14.86
C LEU A 209 2.75 11.76 -13.73
N ILE A 210 2.96 11.33 -12.49
CA ILE A 210 2.29 11.86 -11.29
C ILE A 210 2.36 13.39 -11.18
N SER A 211 3.52 13.96 -11.42
CA SER A 211 3.76 15.40 -11.38
C SER A 211 3.75 16.05 -12.76
N GLY A 212 3.58 15.27 -13.84
CA GLY A 212 3.50 15.74 -15.23
C GLY A 212 4.46 15.02 -16.17
N ASN A 213 4.69 15.65 -17.33
CA ASN A 213 5.61 15.17 -18.36
C ASN A 213 6.36 16.34 -19.03
N GLU A 214 7.41 16.03 -19.79
CA GLU A 214 8.22 17.05 -20.48
C GLU A 214 7.53 17.69 -21.71
N LYS A 215 6.44 17.11 -22.21
CA LYS A 215 5.77 17.53 -23.45
C LYS A 215 4.69 18.59 -23.22
N GLU A 216 4.14 18.66 -22.02
CA GLU A 216 3.06 19.56 -21.62
C GLU A 216 3.48 20.35 -20.38
N GLU A 217 4.18 21.46 -20.59
CA GLU A 217 4.68 22.31 -19.51
C GLU A 217 3.54 22.79 -18.60
N GLY A 218 3.76 22.71 -17.29
CA GLY A 218 2.79 23.18 -16.30
C GLY A 218 1.57 22.27 -16.13
N VAL A 219 1.53 21.11 -16.79
CA VAL A 219 0.38 20.20 -16.78
C VAL A 219 0.75 18.87 -16.13
N THR A 220 -0.18 18.33 -15.37
CA THR A 220 -0.13 16.98 -14.82
C THR A 220 -1.46 16.28 -15.04
N HIS A 221 -1.42 14.95 -15.12
CA HIS A 221 -2.63 14.12 -15.16
C HIS A 221 -3.29 13.99 -13.79
N SER A 222 -2.59 14.35 -12.71
CA SER A 222 -3.15 14.31 -11.37
C SER A 222 -4.21 15.38 -11.17
N VAL A 223 -5.32 15.01 -10.54
CA VAL A 223 -6.46 15.89 -10.32
C VAL A 223 -6.89 15.79 -8.86
N ARG A 224 -6.58 16.82 -8.07
CA ARG A 224 -6.84 16.84 -6.63
C ARG A 224 -8.34 16.76 -6.29
N ASP A 225 -9.18 17.38 -7.11
CA ASP A 225 -10.63 17.50 -6.85
C ASP A 225 -11.43 16.45 -7.65
N ALA A 226 -10.78 15.41 -8.18
CA ALA A 226 -11.48 14.30 -8.85
C ALA A 226 -12.25 13.46 -7.84
N GLU A 227 -13.44 13.01 -8.20
CA GLU A 227 -14.25 12.12 -7.37
C GLU A 227 -14.75 10.94 -8.22
N SER A 228 -14.85 9.76 -7.62
CA SER A 228 -15.44 8.58 -8.27
C SER A 228 -16.15 7.69 -7.26
N ASP A 229 -17.32 7.19 -7.67
CA ASP A 229 -18.13 6.24 -6.93
C ASP A 229 -18.22 4.94 -7.72
N ILE A 230 -17.87 3.83 -7.07
CA ILE A 230 -17.80 2.50 -7.70
C ILE A 230 -18.60 1.52 -6.85
N PHE A 231 -19.44 0.71 -7.51
CA PHE A 231 -20.11 -0.42 -6.89
C PHE A 231 -19.56 -1.72 -7.47
N VAL A 232 -19.09 -2.60 -6.60
CA VAL A 232 -18.57 -3.92 -6.96
C VAL A 232 -19.47 -4.98 -6.33
N ILE A 233 -19.85 -5.98 -7.11
CA ILE A 233 -20.54 -7.18 -6.62
C ILE A 233 -19.79 -8.37 -7.18
N GLY A 234 -19.48 -9.34 -6.32
CA GLY A 234 -18.63 -10.45 -6.71
C GLY A 234 -18.93 -11.75 -5.99
N VAL A 235 -18.40 -12.82 -6.60
CA VAL A 235 -18.39 -14.17 -6.07
C VAL A 235 -16.95 -14.65 -6.05
N GLN A 236 -16.49 -15.10 -4.89
CA GLN A 236 -15.24 -15.84 -4.77
C GLN A 236 -15.57 -17.32 -4.58
N ALA A 237 -15.14 -18.14 -5.54
CA ALA A 237 -15.27 -19.59 -5.49
C ALA A 237 -13.89 -20.25 -5.55
N ALA A 238 -13.62 -21.18 -4.65
CA ALA A 238 -12.39 -21.99 -4.63
C ALA A 238 -12.74 -23.49 -4.67
N PHE A 239 -11.88 -24.29 -5.30
CA PHE A 239 -12.07 -25.74 -5.49
C PHE A 239 -10.87 -26.53 -4.95
#